data_AF-A0A255YPC4-F1
#
_entry.id   AF-A0A255YPC4-F1
#
_cell.length_a   1.000
_cell.length_b   1.000
_cell.length_c   1.000
_cell.angle_alpha   90.00
_cell.angle_beta   90.00
_cell.angle_gamma   90.00
#
_symmetry.space_group_name_H-M   'P 1'
#
loop_
_entity.id
_entity.type
_entity.pdbx_description
1 polymer ?
#
loop_
_entity_poly.entity_id
_entity_poly.type
_entity_poly.pdbx_seq_one_letter_code
_entity_poly.pdbx_strand_id
1 'polypeptide(L)'
;MEVPTFWTRPAFGITGTGDSLWTEFGVGAAFRPSDGLIIKPQIGLTNGSLLSGGARGAAGARGAAFGDGIVPSLTVNYSGDKIEAEYYGGYYAALRNRNNTSGLDFLHTWINIGYKASSTVSFGPHYELLSNTRNPGGRANKTYEWLGAYVQFTLPKGFFARFTAGADLDKDNTGDFYKMSVGMSF
;
A
#
# COMPACT_ATOMS: atom_id res chain seq x y z
N MET A 1 -13.85 -15.91 -7.44
CA MET A 1 -12.47 -15.78 -7.94
C MET A 1 -11.65 -15.19 -6.82
N GLU A 2 -10.65 -15.92 -6.35
CA GLU A 2 -9.78 -15.49 -5.25
C GLU A 2 -8.76 -14.46 -5.75
N VAL A 3 -8.50 -13.43 -4.96
CA VAL A 3 -7.48 -12.42 -5.26
C VAL A 3 -6.30 -12.61 -4.32
N PRO A 4 -5.19 -13.22 -4.76
CA PRO A 4 -3.96 -13.24 -3.99
C PRO A 4 -3.28 -11.86 -4.04
N THR A 5 -2.88 -11.34 -2.88
CA THR A 5 -2.00 -10.17 -2.77
C THR A 5 -0.64 -10.61 -2.24
N PHE A 6 0.44 -10.18 -2.89
CA PHE A 6 1.82 -10.37 -2.45
C PHE A 6 2.65 -9.11 -2.73
N TRP A 7 3.33 -8.58 -1.71
CA TRP A 7 4.31 -7.51 -1.90
C TRP A 7 5.32 -7.46 -0.75
N THR A 8 6.48 -6.83 -1.01
CA THR A 8 7.58 -6.68 -0.04
C THR A 8 8.09 -5.24 -0.04
N ARG A 9 8.44 -4.68 1.12
CA ARG A 9 9.19 -3.40 1.22
C ARG A 9 10.21 -3.42 2.37
N PRO A 10 11.31 -2.67 2.25
CA PRO A 10 12.30 -2.53 3.32
C PRO A 10 11.81 -1.72 4.53
N ALA A 11 10.91 -0.73 4.33
CA ALA A 11 10.15 0.00 5.35
C ALA A 11 9.26 1.05 4.65
N PHE A 12 8.31 1.67 5.36
CA PHE A 12 7.57 2.83 4.88
C PHE A 12 8.32 4.17 5.06
N GLY A 13 9.65 4.16 5.01
CA GLY A 13 10.47 5.33 5.35
C GLY A 13 10.43 5.70 6.84
N ILE A 14 9.91 4.81 7.68
CA ILE A 14 9.94 4.93 9.15
C ILE A 14 11.32 4.50 9.67
N THR A 15 11.92 5.30 10.55
CA THR A 15 13.21 4.97 11.18
C THR A 15 12.98 4.28 12.53
N GLY A 16 13.79 3.25 12.83
CA GLY A 16 13.72 2.50 14.08
C GLY A 16 12.66 1.39 14.10
N THR A 17 11.54 1.61 14.77
CA THR A 17 10.48 0.59 14.94
C THR A 17 9.79 0.38 13.58
N GLY A 18 9.98 -0.79 12.96
CA GLY A 18 9.44 -1.09 11.62
C GLY A 18 10.39 -0.87 10.45
N ASP A 19 11.64 -0.48 10.71
CA ASP A 19 12.67 -0.19 9.69
C ASP A 19 13.39 -1.45 9.17
N SER A 20 12.63 -2.46 8.74
CA SER A 20 13.19 -3.67 8.12
C SER A 20 12.18 -4.40 7.23
N LEU A 21 12.68 -5.41 6.53
CA LEU A 21 11.91 -6.15 5.53
C LEU A 21 10.63 -6.75 6.12
N TRP A 22 9.57 -6.63 5.34
CA TRP A 22 8.30 -7.26 5.63
C TRP A 22 7.59 -7.63 4.33
N THR A 23 6.63 -8.53 4.48
CA THR A 23 5.82 -9.10 3.40
C THR A 23 4.36 -9.16 3.83
N GLU A 24 3.46 -9.06 2.86
CA GLU A 24 2.03 -9.33 3.06
C GLU A 24 1.59 -10.45 2.13
N PHE A 25 0.78 -11.36 2.67
CA PHE A 25 0.04 -12.34 1.89
C PHE A 25 -1.44 -12.21 2.21
N GLY A 26 -2.27 -12.06 1.19
CA GLY A 26 -3.71 -11.89 1.38
C GLY A 26 -4.54 -12.70 0.41
N VAL A 27 -5.78 -12.94 0.82
CA VAL A 27 -6.84 -13.54 0.00
C VAL A 27 -8.07 -12.66 0.03
N GLY A 28 -8.90 -12.73 -1.00
CA GLY A 28 -10.16 -12.01 -1.04
C GLY A 28 -11.06 -12.45 -2.17
N ALA A 29 -12.16 -11.72 -2.34
CA ALA A 29 -13.14 -11.96 -3.38
C ALA A 29 -13.12 -10.82 -4.40
N ALA A 30 -13.49 -11.11 -5.65
CA ALA A 30 -13.69 -10.11 -6.69
C ALA A 30 -15.17 -10.04 -7.10
N PHE A 31 -15.79 -8.88 -6.87
CA PHE A 31 -17.15 -8.56 -7.27
C PHE A 31 -17.13 -7.66 -8.52
N ARG A 32 -17.98 -7.97 -9.50
CA ARG A 32 -18.07 -7.23 -10.77
C ARG A 32 -19.50 -6.73 -10.94
N PRO A 33 -19.89 -5.64 -10.27
CA PRO A 33 -21.28 -5.16 -10.27
C PRO A 33 -21.72 -4.58 -11.62
N SER A 34 -20.79 -4.15 -12.46
CA SER A 34 -21.03 -3.67 -13.82
C SER A 34 -19.81 -3.88 -14.70
N ASP A 35 -19.98 -3.70 -16.01
CA ASP A 35 -18.85 -3.72 -16.93
C ASP A 35 -17.81 -2.66 -16.56
N GLY A 36 -16.54 -3.07 -16.63
CA GLY A 36 -15.40 -2.23 -16.30
C GLY A 36 -15.15 -2.02 -14.80
N LEU A 37 -16.09 -2.34 -13.89
CA LEU A 37 -15.95 -2.12 -12.45
C LEU A 37 -15.66 -3.43 -11.70
N ILE A 38 -14.59 -3.45 -10.91
CA ILE A 38 -14.21 -4.58 -10.05
C ILE A 38 -13.96 -4.08 -8.64
N ILE A 39 -14.63 -4.68 -7.67
CA ILE A 39 -14.49 -4.39 -6.23
C ILE A 39 -13.88 -5.63 -5.56
N LYS A 40 -12.75 -5.46 -4.89
CA LYS A 40 -11.94 -6.53 -4.30
C LYS A 40 -11.69 -6.28 -2.81
N PRO A 41 -12.63 -6.66 -1.93
CA PRO A 41 -12.33 -6.75 -0.50
C PRO A 41 -11.39 -7.93 -0.24
N GLN A 42 -10.40 -7.71 0.62
CA GLN A 42 -9.34 -8.66 0.92
C GLN A 42 -8.98 -8.63 2.40
N ILE A 43 -8.40 -9.72 2.88
CA ILE A 43 -7.76 -9.80 4.19
C ILE A 43 -6.35 -10.34 4.00
N GLY A 44 -5.37 -9.55 4.44
CA GLY A 44 -3.95 -9.87 4.44
C GLY A 44 -3.43 -10.28 5.81
N LEU A 45 -2.33 -11.03 5.81
CA LEU A 45 -1.46 -11.30 6.94
C LEU A 45 -0.08 -10.77 6.62
N THR A 46 0.47 -9.97 7.53
CA THR A 46 1.84 -9.47 7.42
C THR A 46 2.82 -10.38 8.12
N ASN A 47 4.04 -10.43 7.59
CA ASN A 47 5.17 -11.13 8.18
C ASN A 47 6.40 -10.24 8.04
N GLY A 48 7.02 -9.89 9.16
CA GLY A 48 8.19 -9.03 9.13
C GLY A 48 8.26 -8.14 10.36
N SER A 49 8.92 -7.02 10.20
CA SER A 49 9.19 -6.07 11.28
C SER A 49 8.22 -4.89 11.33
N LEU A 50 7.42 -4.66 10.28
CA LEU A 50 6.62 -3.45 10.12
C LEU A 50 5.72 -3.22 11.34
N LEU A 51 4.99 -4.25 11.77
CA LEU A 51 4.01 -4.14 12.84
C LEU A 51 4.52 -4.73 14.16
N SER A 52 5.55 -5.58 14.13
CA SER A 52 6.19 -6.13 15.34
C SER A 52 7.31 -5.26 15.93
N GLY A 53 7.73 -4.20 15.23
CA GLY A 53 8.56 -3.14 15.76
C GLY A 53 10.06 -3.26 15.54
N GLY A 54 10.49 -3.67 14.34
CA GLY A 54 11.89 -3.57 13.92
C GLY A 54 12.76 -4.79 14.21
N ALA A 55 14.06 -4.68 13.90
CA ALA A 55 15.06 -5.73 14.10
C ALA A 55 15.28 -6.06 15.59
N ARG A 56 15.69 -7.31 15.88
CA ARG A 56 16.02 -7.73 17.26
C ARG A 56 17.14 -6.86 17.82
N GLY A 57 16.94 -6.29 19.01
CA GLY A 57 17.96 -5.50 19.71
C GLY A 57 17.72 -3.98 19.73
N ALA A 58 16.77 -3.46 18.94
CA ALA A 58 16.26 -2.11 19.17
C ALA A 58 15.44 -2.07 20.48
N ALA A 59 15.43 -0.93 21.19
CA ALA A 59 14.78 -0.81 22.50
C ALA A 59 13.29 -1.23 22.44
N GLY A 60 12.94 -2.34 23.11
CA GLY A 60 11.57 -2.89 23.11
C GLY A 60 11.17 -3.70 21.86
N ALA A 61 12.08 -3.92 20.91
CA ALA A 61 11.85 -4.69 19.69
C ALA A 61 12.10 -6.19 19.91
N ARG A 62 11.07 -7.02 19.65
CA ARG A 62 11.18 -8.49 19.71
C ARG A 62 11.68 -9.11 18.40
N GLY A 63 11.95 -8.28 17.39
CA GLY A 63 12.31 -8.70 16.05
C GLY A 63 11.11 -8.88 15.12
N ALA A 64 11.42 -9.15 13.85
CA ALA A 64 10.44 -9.55 12.86
C ALA A 64 9.67 -10.80 13.31
N ALA A 65 8.37 -10.84 13.05
CA ALA A 65 7.50 -11.95 13.42
C ALA A 65 6.63 -12.39 12.24
N PHE A 66 6.41 -13.70 12.15
CA PHE A 66 5.35 -14.27 11.32
C PHE A 66 3.99 -13.90 11.92
N GLY A 67 3.05 -13.48 11.07
CA GLY A 67 1.73 -13.01 11.49
C GLY A 67 1.81 -11.83 12.45
N ASP A 68 2.66 -10.84 12.17
CA ASP A 68 2.81 -9.67 13.04
C ASP A 68 1.59 -8.74 12.98
N GLY A 69 0.77 -8.84 11.94
CA GLY A 69 -0.52 -8.18 11.86
C GLY A 69 -1.44 -8.69 10.75
N ILE A 70 -2.60 -8.02 10.66
CA ILE A 70 -3.64 -8.26 9.66
C ILE A 70 -3.88 -6.99 8.84
N VAL A 71 -4.32 -7.18 7.60
CA VAL A 71 -4.59 -6.09 6.65
C VAL A 71 -5.95 -6.28 6.00
N PRO A 72 -7.06 -5.91 6.65
CA PRO A 72 -8.31 -5.67 5.93
C PRO A 72 -8.06 -4.58 4.89
N SER A 73 -8.36 -4.87 3.62
CA SER A 73 -8.18 -3.93 2.53
C SER A 73 -9.29 -4.01 1.48
N LEU A 74 -9.42 -2.94 0.72
CA LEU A 74 -10.35 -2.80 -0.39
C LEU A 74 -9.59 -2.26 -1.58
N THR A 75 -9.70 -2.93 -2.73
CA THR A 75 -9.28 -2.39 -4.02
C THR A 75 -10.48 -2.22 -4.92
N VAL A 76 -10.64 -1.05 -5.52
CA VAL A 76 -11.67 -0.78 -6.53
C VAL A 76 -10.98 -0.40 -7.83
N ASN A 77 -11.30 -1.10 -8.90
CA ASN A 77 -10.78 -0.81 -10.24
C ASN A 77 -11.93 -0.48 -11.17
N TYR A 78 -11.79 0.60 -11.94
CA TYR A 78 -12.66 0.94 -13.05
C TYR A 78 -11.83 1.03 -14.33
N SER A 79 -12.35 0.46 -15.42
CA SER A 79 -11.71 0.44 -16.73
C SER A 79 -12.77 0.55 -17.82
N GLY A 80 -12.94 1.75 -18.37
CA GLY A 80 -13.75 2.00 -19.56
C GLY A 80 -12.88 2.22 -20.80
N ASP A 81 -13.46 2.77 -21.87
CA ASP A 81 -12.76 2.98 -23.14
C ASP A 81 -11.66 4.04 -23.05
N LYS A 82 -11.96 5.17 -22.39
CA LYS A 82 -11.06 6.33 -22.30
C LYS A 82 -10.56 6.60 -20.89
N ILE A 83 -11.23 6.07 -19.87
CA ILE A 83 -10.95 6.38 -18.47
C ILE A 83 -10.65 5.10 -17.71
N GLU A 84 -9.66 5.18 -16.84
CA GLU A 84 -9.39 4.19 -15.80
C GLU A 84 -9.32 4.86 -14.44
N ALA A 85 -9.64 4.10 -13.39
CA ALA A 85 -9.41 4.50 -12.03
C ALA A 85 -9.06 3.31 -11.16
N GLU A 86 -8.24 3.54 -10.16
CA GLU A 86 -7.89 2.57 -9.14
C GLU A 86 -7.90 3.24 -7.79
N TYR A 87 -8.61 2.66 -6.85
CA TYR A 87 -8.53 2.99 -5.44
C TYR A 87 -8.01 1.78 -4.67
N TYR A 88 -7.15 2.02 -3.69
CA TYR A 88 -6.80 1.08 -2.64
C TYR A 88 -6.93 1.77 -1.28
N GLY A 89 -7.43 1.03 -0.31
CA GLY A 89 -7.35 1.37 1.11
C GLY A 89 -7.08 0.11 1.92
N GLY A 90 -6.09 0.16 2.81
CA GLY A 90 -5.73 -0.94 3.71
C GLY A 90 -5.44 -0.41 5.11
N TYR A 91 -5.93 -1.13 6.12
CA TYR A 91 -5.62 -0.84 7.52
C TYR A 91 -4.72 -1.93 8.08
N TYR A 92 -3.47 -1.58 8.38
CA TYR A 92 -2.44 -2.47 8.90
C TYR A 92 -2.54 -2.46 10.41
N ALA A 93 -3.04 -3.55 10.99
CA ALA A 93 -3.29 -3.64 12.42
C ALA A 93 -2.35 -4.69 13.04
N ALA A 94 -1.48 -4.25 13.96
CA ALA A 94 -0.54 -5.12 14.64
C ALA A 94 -1.28 -6.14 15.52
N LEU A 95 -1.19 -7.44 15.23
CA LEU A 95 -1.76 -8.48 16.09
C LEU A 95 -0.88 -8.74 17.32
N ARG A 96 0.40 -8.39 17.22
CA ARG A 96 1.41 -8.61 18.26
C ARG A 96 1.85 -7.30 18.89
N ASN A 97 2.50 -7.39 20.06
CA ASN A 97 3.09 -6.25 20.77
C ASN A 97 2.11 -5.09 21.04
N ARG A 98 0.80 -5.37 21.15
CA ARG A 98 -0.24 -4.37 21.46
C ARG A 98 -0.11 -3.73 22.85
N ASN A 99 0.54 -4.43 23.78
CA ASN A 99 0.76 -3.93 25.14
C ASN A 99 2.18 -3.34 25.34
N ASN A 100 2.95 -3.16 24.26
CA ASN A 100 4.31 -2.61 24.30
C ASN A 100 4.43 -1.38 23.39
N THR A 101 5.53 -0.64 23.51
CA THR A 101 5.80 0.59 22.77
C THR A 101 6.08 0.38 21.27
N SER A 102 6.15 -0.87 20.80
CA SER A 102 6.69 -1.24 19.50
C SER A 102 5.67 -1.67 18.44
N GLY A 103 4.40 -1.84 18.81
CA GLY A 103 3.36 -2.19 17.83
C GLY A 103 2.83 -0.95 17.11
N LEU A 104 3.00 -0.90 15.79
CA LEU A 104 2.52 0.21 14.95
C LEU A 104 1.26 -0.20 14.20
N ASP A 105 0.30 0.71 14.04
CA ASP A 105 -0.83 0.53 13.13
C ASP A 105 -0.83 1.62 12.06
N PHE A 106 -1.16 1.27 10.82
CA PHE A 106 -1.14 2.21 9.69
C PHE A 106 -2.45 2.18 8.90
N LEU A 107 -2.84 3.35 8.40
CA LEU A 107 -3.80 3.48 7.30
C LEU A 107 -3.01 3.82 6.04
N HIS A 108 -3.15 3.00 5.01
CA HIS A 108 -2.51 3.24 3.71
C HIS A 108 -3.59 3.30 2.62
N THR A 109 -3.66 4.41 1.91
CA THR A 109 -4.59 4.59 0.81
C THR A 109 -3.91 5.21 -0.39
N TRP A 110 -4.32 4.80 -1.59
CA TRP A 110 -3.99 5.52 -2.81
C TRP A 110 -5.15 5.54 -3.78
N ILE A 111 -5.15 6.56 -4.64
CA ILE A 111 -6.06 6.69 -5.77
C ILE A 111 -5.29 7.08 -7.02
N ASN A 112 -5.65 6.47 -8.14
CA ASN A 112 -5.21 6.80 -9.48
C ASN A 112 -6.46 7.06 -10.31
N ILE A 113 -6.47 8.16 -11.06
CA ILE A 113 -7.51 8.44 -12.05
C ILE A 113 -6.76 8.81 -13.32
N GLY A 114 -7.08 8.19 -14.45
CA GLY A 114 -6.31 8.47 -15.66
C GLY A 114 -7.08 8.30 -16.95
N TYR A 115 -6.45 8.85 -17.98
CA TYR A 115 -6.88 8.80 -19.36
C TYR A 115 -6.09 7.73 -20.10
N LYS A 116 -6.79 6.88 -20.85
CA LYS A 116 -6.21 5.89 -21.75
C LYS A 116 -5.89 6.55 -23.08
N ALA A 117 -4.62 6.88 -23.26
CA ALA A 117 -4.10 7.44 -24.51
C ALA A 117 -4.14 6.41 -25.66
N SER A 118 -3.97 5.14 -25.31
CA SER A 118 -4.09 3.99 -26.21
C SER A 118 -4.53 2.74 -25.43
N SER A 119 -4.57 1.59 -26.09
CA SER A 119 -4.76 0.29 -25.42
C SER A 119 -3.57 -0.13 -24.54
N THR A 120 -2.41 0.51 -24.71
CA THR A 120 -1.15 0.16 -24.02
C THR A 120 -0.67 1.22 -23.05
N VAL A 121 -1.10 2.48 -23.19
CA VAL A 121 -0.61 3.59 -22.38
C VAL A 121 -1.77 4.36 -21.77
N SER A 122 -1.68 4.59 -20.47
CA SER A 122 -2.53 5.49 -19.71
C SER A 122 -1.70 6.39 -18.79
N PHE A 123 -2.26 7.54 -18.44
CA PHE A 123 -1.61 8.49 -17.53
C PHE A 123 -2.65 9.29 -16.75
N GLY A 124 -2.27 9.84 -15.62
CA GLY A 124 -3.15 10.70 -14.84
C GLY A 124 -2.62 11.05 -13.46
N PRO A 125 -3.41 11.78 -12.66
CA PRO A 125 -3.08 12.07 -11.27
C PRO A 125 -3.00 10.81 -10.40
N HIS A 126 -2.13 10.92 -9.39
CA HIS A 126 -1.96 9.96 -8.32
C HIS A 126 -1.96 10.69 -6.97
N TYR A 127 -2.68 10.14 -6.01
CA TYR A 127 -2.61 10.54 -4.61
C TYR A 127 -2.39 9.32 -3.74
N GLU A 128 -1.50 9.41 -2.75
CA GLU A 128 -1.22 8.34 -1.79
C GLU A 128 -0.99 8.91 -0.40
N LEU A 129 -1.64 8.35 0.61
CA LEU A 129 -1.49 8.73 2.00
C LEU A 129 -1.10 7.50 2.80
N LEU A 130 -0.03 7.61 3.57
CA LEU A 130 0.27 6.70 4.66
C LEU A 130 0.22 7.45 5.98
N SER A 131 -0.65 6.99 6.87
CA SER A 131 -0.81 7.55 8.20
C SER A 131 -0.50 6.49 9.24
N ASN A 132 0.40 6.80 10.17
CA ASN A 132 0.57 6.03 11.39
C ASN A 132 -0.58 6.38 12.35
N THR A 133 -1.48 5.44 12.55
CA THR A 133 -2.68 5.61 13.37
C THR A 133 -2.47 5.21 14.83
N ARG A 134 -1.44 4.40 15.10
CA ARG A 134 -1.01 4.03 16.45
C ARG A 134 0.52 4.00 16.50
N ASN A 135 1.09 4.93 17.28
CA ASN A 135 2.51 4.98 17.63
C ASN A 135 2.63 5.02 19.15
N PRO A 136 2.81 3.89 19.84
CA PRO A 136 2.88 3.85 21.29
C PRO A 136 4.06 4.64 21.91
N GLY A 137 5.10 4.93 21.13
CA GLY A 137 6.24 5.75 21.54
C GLY A 137 6.09 7.25 21.20
N GLY A 138 4.95 7.67 20.63
CA GLY A 138 4.74 9.02 20.13
C GLY A 138 3.26 9.37 19.89
N ARG A 139 3.00 10.30 18.97
CA ARG A 139 1.63 10.61 18.52
C ARG A 139 1.40 9.97 17.15
N ALA A 140 0.15 9.63 16.86
CA ALA A 140 -0.27 9.31 15.50
C ALA A 140 0.08 10.48 14.56
N ASN A 141 0.58 10.18 13.38
CA ASN A 141 1.08 11.17 12.43
C ASN A 141 0.95 10.68 10.99
N LYS A 142 0.88 11.63 10.06
CA LYS A 142 1.08 11.32 8.64
C LYS A 142 2.55 10.92 8.46
N THR A 143 2.78 9.74 7.88
CA THR A 143 4.12 9.27 7.53
C THR A 143 4.56 9.89 6.22
N TYR A 144 3.64 9.96 5.24
CA TYR A 144 3.80 10.75 4.03
C TYR A 144 2.43 10.99 3.38
N GLU A 145 2.33 12.06 2.60
CA GLU A 145 1.14 12.36 1.80
C GLU A 145 1.57 12.83 0.40
N TRP A 146 1.44 11.98 -0.59
CA TRP A 146 1.99 12.18 -1.91
C TRP A 146 0.93 12.60 -2.91
N LEU A 147 1.26 13.60 -3.72
CA LEU A 147 0.50 14.01 -4.89
C LEU A 147 1.42 14.07 -6.10
N GLY A 148 1.00 13.44 -7.19
CA GLY A 148 1.82 13.34 -8.37
C GLY A 148 1.05 12.93 -9.60
N ALA A 149 1.81 12.50 -10.60
CA ALA A 149 1.29 11.92 -11.82
C ALA A 149 1.81 10.48 -11.96
N TYR A 150 1.08 9.68 -12.71
CA TYR A 150 1.52 8.37 -13.14
C TYR A 150 1.47 8.23 -14.66
N VAL A 151 2.31 7.33 -15.17
CA VAL A 151 2.17 6.71 -16.48
C VAL A 151 2.16 5.20 -16.29
N GLN A 152 1.24 4.52 -16.96
CA GLN A 152 1.09 3.08 -16.90
C GLN A 152 1.19 2.48 -18.30
N PHE A 153 1.93 1.38 -18.37
CA PHE A 153 2.06 0.53 -19.53
C PHE A 153 1.31 -0.77 -19.28
N THR A 154 0.24 -0.99 -20.04
CA THR A 154 -0.48 -2.26 -20.07
C THR A 154 0.26 -3.23 -20.97
N LEU A 155 0.60 -4.39 -20.42
CA LEU A 155 1.31 -5.46 -21.08
C LEU A 155 0.33 -6.61 -21.42
N PRO A 156 0.66 -7.47 -22.41
CA PRO A 156 -0.16 -8.63 -22.74
C PRO A 156 -0.44 -9.51 -21.51
N LYS A 157 -1.55 -10.24 -21.51
CA LYS A 157 -1.97 -11.15 -20.42
C LYS A 157 -2.27 -10.45 -19.08
N GLY A 158 -2.74 -9.20 -19.13
CA GLY A 158 -3.23 -8.48 -17.94
C GLY A 158 -2.12 -7.97 -17.01
N PHE A 159 -0.87 -7.98 -17.46
CA PHE A 159 0.24 -7.39 -16.71
C PHE A 159 0.25 -5.86 -16.89
N PHE A 160 0.81 -5.14 -15.92
CA PHE A 160 1.09 -3.73 -16.06
C PHE A 160 2.36 -3.32 -15.34
N ALA A 161 2.98 -2.26 -15.84
CA ALA A 161 4.00 -1.50 -15.13
C ALA A 161 3.55 -0.05 -15.00
N ARG A 162 3.55 0.49 -13.79
CA ARG A 162 3.17 1.88 -13.50
C ARG A 162 4.34 2.61 -12.86
N PHE A 163 4.66 3.77 -13.41
CA PHE A 163 5.60 4.71 -12.84
C PHE A 163 4.84 5.90 -12.30
N THR A 164 5.16 6.30 -11.08
CA THR A 164 4.50 7.40 -10.38
C THR A 164 5.56 8.29 -9.76
N ALA A 165 5.42 9.60 -9.93
CA ALA A 165 6.30 10.58 -9.33
C ALA A 165 5.54 11.86 -8.98
N GLY A 166 6.07 12.60 -8.00
CA GLY A 166 5.47 13.85 -7.55
C GLY A 166 6.12 14.36 -6.28
N ALA A 167 5.36 15.13 -5.48
CA ALA A 167 5.84 15.77 -4.27
C ALA A 167 5.12 15.24 -3.03
N ASP A 168 5.80 15.29 -1.88
CA ASP A 168 5.15 15.20 -0.57
C ASP A 168 4.42 16.52 -0.25
N LEU A 169 3.16 16.41 0.14
CA LEU A 169 2.30 17.51 0.57
C LEU A 169 2.50 17.85 2.04
N ASP A 170 3.14 16.97 2.82
CA ASP A 170 3.49 17.28 4.19
C ASP A 170 4.76 18.14 4.22
N LYS A 171 4.60 19.40 4.62
CA LYS A 171 5.69 20.39 4.76
C LYS A 171 6.80 19.94 5.73
N ASP A 172 6.49 19.00 6.63
CA ASP A 172 7.45 18.49 7.61
C ASP A 172 8.25 17.30 7.05
N ASN A 173 7.83 16.73 5.91
CA ASN A 173 8.63 15.82 5.10
C ASN A 173 9.35 16.59 3.99
N THR A 174 10.61 16.23 3.76
CA THR A 174 11.39 16.75 2.63
C THR A 174 11.47 15.68 1.55
N GLY A 175 10.87 15.91 0.38
CA GLY A 175 11.23 15.12 -0.80
C GLY A 175 10.18 15.05 -1.91
N ASP A 176 10.71 14.91 -3.12
CA ASP A 176 10.01 14.30 -4.25
C ASP A 176 9.93 12.79 -4.03
N PHE A 177 8.92 12.13 -4.59
CA PHE A 177 8.82 10.67 -4.57
C PHE A 177 8.88 10.10 -5.98
N TYR A 178 9.34 8.84 -6.07
CA TYR A 178 9.24 8.02 -7.26
C TYR A 178 8.90 6.58 -6.86
N LYS A 179 7.96 5.97 -7.58
CA LYS A 179 7.46 4.62 -7.34
C LYS A 179 7.29 3.88 -8.65
N MET A 180 7.78 2.65 -8.70
CA MET A 180 7.44 1.68 -9.74
C MET A 180 6.55 0.60 -9.14
N SER A 181 5.42 0.33 -9.78
CA SER A 181 4.50 -0.75 -9.42
C SER A 181 4.38 -1.71 -10.60
N VAL A 182 4.48 -3.00 -10.32
CA VAL A 182 4.23 -4.05 -11.32
C VAL A 182 3.10 -4.92 -10.77
N GLY A 183 2.14 -5.25 -11.63
CA GLY A 183 1.01 -6.07 -11.23
C GLY A 183 0.47 -6.90 -12.37
N MET A 184 -0.44 -7.80 -12.01
CA MET A 184 -1.16 -8.68 -12.92
C MET A 184 -2.64 -8.71 -12.53
N SER A 185 -3.52 -8.61 -13.51
CA SER A 185 -4.96 -8.79 -13.36
C SER A 185 -5.40 -10.08 -14.05
N PHE A 186 -6.18 -10.90 -13.36
CA PHE A 186 -6.81 -12.14 -13.85
C PHE A 186 -8.33 -12.02 -13.91
#